data_AF-A0A1S3AJZ3-F1
#
_entry.id   AF-A0A1S3AJZ3-F1
#
_cell.length_a   1.000
_cell.length_b   1.000
_cell.length_c   1.000
_cell.angle_alpha   90.00
_cell.angle_beta   90.00
_cell.angle_gamma   90.00
#
_symmetry.space_group_name_H-M   'P 1'
#
loop_
_entity.id
_entity.type
_entity.pdbx_description
1 polymer ?
#
loop_
_entity_poly.entity_id
_entity_poly.type
_entity_poly.pdbx_seq_one_letter_code
_entity_poly.pdbx_strand_id
1 'polypeptide(L)'
;MSSHTPAPLGERPRHPVSRLQLQQAGTVCHQQVELFCGNPGRSDSPGAVGEVEKWLPRLHVLVVGPGLGRDEQLLASVKGILEAARARDLPVVIDADGLWLVARQPDLVRGYAKAVLTPNHVEFRRLREAVVRDDGGEDGEAVRGLSEALGGVTVLRKGERDLVSDGRQVLVCDQEGSLRRCGGQGDILAGSLGVLLHWALLAGPQKTNGSSPPLLAALGACALTRRCSLRAFQKHGRATTASDMVAELGPAFHELFES
;
A
#
# COMPACT_ATOMS: atom_id res chain seq x y z
N MET A 1 -30.35 -24.54 38.52
CA MET A 1 -29.18 -24.71 37.64
C MET A 1 -29.67 -24.59 36.21
N SER A 2 -29.71 -23.36 35.70
CA SER A 2 -30.28 -23.07 34.37
C SER A 2 -29.16 -23.09 33.35
N SER A 3 -29.21 -24.08 32.46
CA SER A 3 -28.29 -24.25 31.33
C SER A 3 -28.54 -23.16 30.28
N HIS A 4 -27.63 -22.20 30.17
CA HIS A 4 -27.57 -21.29 29.04
C HIS A 4 -26.74 -21.92 27.93
N THR A 5 -27.43 -22.36 26.88
CA THR A 5 -26.83 -22.66 25.58
C THR A 5 -26.59 -21.33 24.87
N PRO A 6 -25.35 -20.98 24.45
CA PRO A 6 -25.13 -19.75 23.70
C PRO A 6 -25.74 -19.89 22.29
N ALA A 7 -26.42 -18.84 21.85
CA ALA A 7 -26.98 -18.73 20.51
C ALA A 7 -25.86 -18.78 19.45
N PRO A 8 -26.14 -19.34 18.25
CA PRO A 8 -25.15 -19.43 17.19
C PRO A 8 -24.75 -18.02 16.73
N LEU A 9 -23.44 -17.78 16.64
CA LEU A 9 -22.85 -16.59 16.07
C LEU A 9 -23.36 -16.42 14.63
N GLY A 10 -24.19 -15.41 14.40
CA GLY A 10 -24.66 -15.04 13.07
C GLY A 10 -23.47 -14.75 12.15
N GLU A 11 -23.45 -15.37 10.98
CA GLU A 11 -22.48 -15.08 9.94
C GLU A 11 -22.58 -13.59 9.57
N ARG A 12 -21.50 -12.84 9.83
CA ARG A 12 -21.37 -11.47 9.32
C ARG A 12 -21.34 -11.52 7.79
N PRO A 13 -21.99 -10.56 7.09
CA PRO A 13 -21.99 -10.55 5.63
C PRO A 13 -20.56 -10.49 5.10
N ARG A 14 -20.15 -11.56 4.43
CA ARG A 14 -18.91 -11.62 3.67
C ARG A 14 -19.16 -10.79 2.41
N HIS A 15 -18.54 -9.62 2.31
CA HIS A 15 -18.32 -9.00 1.00
C HIS A 15 -16.89 -9.38 0.58
N PRO A 16 -16.68 -10.57 -0.01
CA PRO A 16 -15.41 -10.86 -0.67
C PRO A 16 -15.18 -9.80 -1.74
N VAL A 17 -13.92 -9.56 -2.09
CA VAL A 17 -13.59 -8.76 -3.27
C VAL A 17 -14.39 -9.33 -4.44
N SER A 18 -15.33 -8.56 -4.97
CA SER A 18 -16.07 -9.05 -6.13
C SER A 18 -15.05 -9.21 -7.26
N ARG A 19 -15.10 -10.30 -8.03
CA ARG A 19 -14.27 -10.51 -9.22
C ARG A 19 -14.24 -9.25 -10.11
N LEU A 20 -15.34 -8.49 -10.09
CA LEU A 20 -15.50 -7.17 -10.70
C LEU A 20 -14.47 -6.12 -10.22
N GLN A 21 -14.17 -6.03 -8.91
CA GLN A 21 -13.19 -5.07 -8.36
C GLN A 21 -11.75 -5.41 -8.76
N LEU A 22 -11.42 -6.71 -8.89
CA LEU A 22 -10.11 -7.14 -9.42
C LEU A 22 -10.02 -6.93 -10.93
N GLN A 23 -11.10 -7.20 -11.67
CA GLN A 23 -11.18 -6.89 -13.10
C GLN A 23 -11.05 -5.38 -13.36
N GLN A 24 -11.64 -4.54 -12.51
CA GLN A 24 -11.47 -3.09 -12.56
C GLN A 24 -10.01 -2.66 -12.33
N ALA A 25 -9.32 -3.31 -11.38
CA ALA A 25 -7.89 -3.09 -11.18
C ALA A 25 -7.02 -3.57 -12.36
N GLY A 26 -7.49 -4.54 -13.14
CA GLY A 26 -6.80 -5.02 -14.36
C GLY A 26 -7.05 -4.19 -15.62
N THR A 27 -8.19 -3.50 -15.70
CA THR A 27 -8.62 -2.74 -16.92
C THR A 27 -7.74 -1.50 -17.21
N VAL A 28 -6.77 -1.20 -16.33
CA VAL A 28 -5.96 0.03 -16.38
C VAL A 28 -4.51 -0.19 -16.85
N CYS A 29 -4.11 -1.43 -17.13
CA CYS A 29 -2.72 -1.83 -17.28
C CYS A 29 -2.19 -1.79 -18.73
N HIS A 30 -1.67 -0.65 -19.22
CA HIS A 30 -1.19 -0.58 -20.61
C HIS A 30 0.09 0.24 -20.89
N GLN A 31 0.85 0.73 -19.90
CA GLN A 31 2.00 1.62 -20.16
C GLN A 31 3.20 1.41 -19.23
N GLN A 32 4.40 1.73 -19.71
CA GLN A 32 5.65 1.66 -18.93
C GLN A 32 5.66 2.73 -17.82
N VAL A 33 6.10 2.38 -16.60
CA VAL A 33 6.11 3.30 -15.44
C VAL A 33 7.55 3.53 -14.98
N GLU A 34 7.98 4.80 -14.96
CA GLU A 34 9.25 5.20 -14.31
C GLU A 34 9.04 5.28 -12.79
N LEU A 35 9.71 4.39 -12.06
CA LEU A 35 9.67 4.26 -10.60
C LEU A 35 11.02 4.68 -10.01
N PHE A 36 11.01 5.57 -9.01
CA PHE A 36 12.20 5.87 -8.22
C PHE A 36 12.08 5.22 -6.83
N CYS A 37 13.03 4.33 -6.52
CA CYS A 37 13.30 3.84 -5.17
C CYS A 37 14.56 4.56 -4.66
N GLY A 38 14.46 5.25 -3.53
CA GLY A 38 15.58 5.99 -2.94
C GLY A 38 16.82 5.10 -2.75
N ASN A 39 17.98 5.58 -3.17
CA ASN A 39 19.25 4.86 -3.05
C ASN A 39 20.06 5.50 -1.91
N PRO A 40 20.36 4.80 -0.81
CA PRO A 40 20.91 5.41 0.41
C PRO A 40 22.20 6.21 0.16
N GLY A 41 23.08 5.75 -0.75
CA GLY A 41 24.36 6.40 -1.03
C GLY A 41 24.30 7.78 -1.71
N ARG A 42 23.15 8.23 -2.22
CA ARG A 42 22.97 9.59 -2.80
C ARG A 42 22.19 10.54 -1.90
N SER A 43 21.54 10.01 -0.86
CA SER A 43 20.55 10.74 -0.06
C SER A 43 21.15 11.46 1.17
N ASP A 44 22.41 11.17 1.49
CA ASP A 44 23.09 11.63 2.71
C ASP A 44 23.85 12.96 2.54
N SER A 45 23.82 13.57 1.35
CA SER A 45 24.52 14.83 1.08
C SER A 45 23.62 16.06 1.32
N PRO A 46 24.16 17.22 1.75
CA PRO A 46 23.39 18.46 1.97
C PRO A 46 22.63 19.01 0.74
N GLY A 47 22.82 18.42 -0.46
CA GLY A 47 22.14 18.77 -1.71
C GLY A 47 21.25 17.65 -2.28
N ALA A 48 21.03 16.56 -1.53
CA ALA A 48 20.29 15.39 -2.03
C ALA A 48 18.87 15.73 -2.51
N VAL A 49 18.17 16.63 -1.81
CA VAL A 49 16.83 17.10 -2.19
C VAL A 49 16.86 17.78 -3.55
N GLY A 50 17.77 18.73 -3.75
CA GLY A 50 17.90 19.46 -5.01
C GLY A 50 18.30 18.56 -6.19
N GLU A 51 19.06 17.50 -5.95
CA GLU A 51 19.35 16.50 -6.99
C GLU A 51 18.13 15.64 -7.33
N VAL A 52 17.39 15.15 -6.32
CA VAL A 52 16.16 14.35 -6.54
C VAL A 52 15.06 15.19 -7.19
N GLU A 53 14.92 16.45 -6.81
CA GLU A 53 13.95 17.39 -7.38
C GLU A 53 14.06 17.54 -8.89
N LYS A 54 15.28 17.41 -9.46
CA LYS A 54 15.51 17.43 -10.91
C LYS A 54 14.89 16.23 -11.62
N TRP A 55 14.74 15.11 -10.92
CA TRP A 55 14.15 13.88 -11.46
C TRP A 55 12.64 13.80 -11.27
N LEU A 56 12.09 14.45 -10.23
CA LEU A 56 10.65 14.43 -9.95
C LEU A 56 9.75 14.70 -11.17
N PRO A 57 10.06 15.64 -12.10
CA PRO A 57 9.24 15.88 -13.29
C PRO A 57 9.15 14.69 -14.26
N ARG A 58 10.08 13.74 -14.17
CA ARG A 58 10.16 12.55 -15.03
C ARG A 58 9.48 11.34 -14.41
N LEU A 59 9.23 11.38 -13.11
CA LEU A 59 8.61 10.27 -12.39
C LEU A 59 7.11 10.28 -12.58
N HIS A 60 6.54 9.08 -12.65
CA HIS A 60 5.09 8.89 -12.69
C HIS A 60 4.50 8.69 -11.29
N VAL A 61 5.31 8.16 -10.38
CA VAL A 61 4.99 7.85 -8.98
C VAL A 61 6.29 7.79 -8.18
N LEU A 62 6.22 8.16 -6.89
CA LEU A 62 7.33 8.06 -5.96
C LEU A 62 7.04 6.99 -4.90
N VAL A 63 7.99 6.09 -4.66
CA VAL A 63 7.91 5.12 -3.55
C VAL A 63 8.94 5.51 -2.49
N VAL A 64 8.46 5.70 -1.25
CA VAL A 64 9.29 6.07 -0.10
C VAL A 64 9.19 4.99 0.95
N GLY A 65 10.32 4.47 1.45
CA GLY A 65 10.33 3.49 2.52
C GLY A 65 11.41 2.42 2.42
N PRO A 66 11.47 1.64 1.33
CA PRO A 66 12.43 0.54 1.18
C PRO A 66 13.86 1.00 1.42
N GLY A 67 14.52 0.41 2.43
CA GLY A 67 15.93 0.66 2.73
C GLY A 67 16.28 2.08 3.17
N LEU A 68 15.29 2.90 3.59
CA LEU A 68 15.54 4.28 3.97
C LEU A 68 16.30 4.39 5.30
N GLY A 69 15.98 3.57 6.31
CA GLY A 69 16.57 3.76 7.63
C GLY A 69 16.02 5.00 8.36
N ARG A 70 16.65 5.36 9.48
CA ARG A 70 16.11 6.35 10.44
C ARG A 70 17.10 7.43 10.85
N ASP A 71 18.11 7.65 10.02
CA ASP A 71 19.02 8.77 10.21
C ASP A 71 18.26 10.10 10.08
N GLU A 72 18.49 11.03 11.01
CA GLU A 72 17.71 12.28 11.07
C GLU A 72 17.96 13.19 9.86
N GLN A 73 19.19 13.21 9.34
CA GLN A 73 19.53 14.02 8.17
C GLN A 73 18.87 13.44 6.92
N LEU A 74 18.88 12.11 6.76
CA LEU A 74 18.17 11.44 5.68
C LEU A 74 16.66 11.67 5.74
N LEU A 75 16.06 11.58 6.92
CA LEU A 75 14.63 11.84 7.10
C LEU A 75 14.25 13.30 6.82
N ALA A 76 15.13 14.25 7.11
CA ALA A 76 14.95 15.66 6.70
C ALA A 76 14.98 15.82 5.17
N SER A 77 15.87 15.12 4.47
CA SER A 77 15.88 15.10 2.99
C SER A 77 14.61 14.48 2.43
N VAL A 78 14.15 13.36 2.99
CA VAL A 78 12.94 12.66 2.56
C VAL A 78 11.69 13.53 2.76
N LYS A 79 11.64 14.28 3.86
CA LYS A 79 10.60 15.28 4.09
C LYS A 79 10.54 16.28 2.92
N GLY A 80 11.68 16.89 2.57
CA GLY A 80 11.74 17.85 1.45
C GLY A 80 11.32 17.23 0.12
N ILE A 81 11.73 15.99 -0.15
CA ILE A 81 11.34 15.25 -1.36
C ILE A 81 9.83 15.00 -1.39
N LEU A 82 9.21 14.62 -0.27
CA LEU A 82 7.75 14.44 -0.17
C LEU A 82 6.99 15.75 -0.37
N GLU A 83 7.46 16.84 0.21
CA GLU A 83 6.88 18.18 0.02
C GLU A 83 6.97 18.62 -1.46
N ALA A 84 8.13 18.41 -2.10
CA ALA A 84 8.32 18.71 -3.52
C ALA A 84 7.47 17.81 -4.44
N ALA A 85 7.33 16.53 -4.11
CA ALA A 85 6.46 15.60 -4.83
C ALA A 85 4.99 16.02 -4.73
N ARG A 86 4.54 16.40 -3.53
CA ARG A 86 3.17 16.90 -3.29
C ARG A 86 2.91 18.21 -4.01
N ALA A 87 3.86 19.14 -4.02
CA ALA A 87 3.74 20.41 -4.76
C ALA A 87 3.58 20.20 -6.27
N ARG A 88 4.05 19.06 -6.79
CA ARG A 88 3.92 18.64 -8.19
C ARG A 88 2.73 17.72 -8.45
N ASP A 89 1.92 17.44 -7.43
CA ASP A 89 0.78 16.51 -7.51
C ASP A 89 1.19 15.10 -8.00
N LEU A 90 2.42 14.68 -7.65
CA LEU A 90 3.00 13.38 -7.98
C LEU A 90 2.46 12.29 -7.03
N PRO A 91 1.88 11.18 -7.52
CA PRO A 91 1.43 10.09 -6.68
C PRO A 91 2.55 9.54 -5.79
N VAL A 92 2.24 9.19 -4.54
CA VAL A 92 3.22 8.69 -3.58
C VAL A 92 2.74 7.41 -2.88
N VAL A 93 3.63 6.42 -2.78
CA VAL A 93 3.45 5.24 -1.93
C VAL A 93 4.44 5.33 -0.79
N ILE A 94 3.97 5.16 0.44
CA ILE A 94 4.78 5.29 1.64
C ILE A 94 4.73 3.96 2.41
N ASP A 95 5.90 3.33 2.56
CA ASP A 95 6.09 2.06 3.26
C ASP A 95 7.19 2.20 4.35
N ALA A 96 7.28 1.22 5.24
CA ALA A 96 8.37 1.04 6.20
C ALA A 96 8.79 2.34 6.94
N ASP A 97 10.05 2.77 6.81
CA ASP A 97 10.56 3.95 7.51
C ASP A 97 9.95 5.28 7.00
N GLY A 98 9.38 5.30 5.79
CA GLY A 98 8.56 6.43 5.34
C GLY A 98 7.32 6.62 6.23
N LEU A 99 6.72 5.52 6.70
CA LEU A 99 5.59 5.56 7.64
C LEU A 99 6.03 6.02 9.02
N TRP A 100 7.28 5.77 9.40
CA TRP A 100 7.85 6.30 10.63
C TRP A 100 7.93 7.82 10.60
N LEU A 101 8.33 8.41 9.46
CA LEU A 101 8.33 9.85 9.25
C LEU A 101 6.89 10.42 9.33
N VAL A 102 5.94 9.78 8.64
CA VAL A 102 4.53 10.19 8.65
C VAL A 102 3.93 10.13 10.06
N ALA A 103 4.27 9.13 10.87
CA ALA A 103 3.78 9.04 12.25
C ALA A 103 4.26 10.22 13.12
N ARG A 104 5.43 10.82 12.82
CA ARG A 104 5.93 12.03 13.51
C ARG A 104 5.37 13.31 12.93
N GLN A 105 5.08 13.33 11.63
CA GLN A 105 4.59 14.51 10.90
C GLN A 105 3.42 14.12 9.98
N PRO A 106 2.21 13.86 10.53
CA PRO A 106 1.07 13.41 9.73
C PRO A 106 0.64 14.40 8.64
N ASP A 107 0.92 15.69 8.84
CA ASP A 107 0.57 16.76 7.89
C ASP A 107 1.26 16.62 6.53
N LEU A 108 2.38 15.88 6.44
CA LEU A 108 3.05 15.60 5.18
C LEU A 108 2.12 14.95 4.15
N VAL A 109 1.22 14.08 4.62
CA VAL A 109 0.29 13.33 3.76
C VAL A 109 -1.15 13.77 3.95
N ARG A 110 -1.49 14.49 5.03
CA ARG A 110 -2.88 14.85 5.34
C ARG A 110 -3.57 15.55 4.17
N GLY A 111 -4.72 15.01 3.77
CA GLY A 111 -5.55 15.48 2.66
C GLY A 111 -4.97 15.17 1.28
N TYR A 112 -3.87 14.40 1.18
CA TYR A 112 -3.25 14.12 -0.11
C TYR A 112 -3.84 12.85 -0.74
N ALA A 113 -4.85 13.02 -1.59
CA ALA A 113 -5.61 11.92 -2.18
C ALA A 113 -4.76 10.97 -3.05
N LYS A 114 -3.60 11.41 -3.56
CA LYS A 114 -2.67 10.56 -4.34
C LYS A 114 -1.61 9.86 -3.48
N ALA A 115 -1.70 9.97 -2.16
CA ALA A 115 -0.87 9.21 -1.23
C ALA A 115 -1.52 7.88 -0.83
N VAL A 116 -0.71 6.82 -0.78
CA VAL A 116 -1.10 5.52 -0.24
C VAL A 116 -0.10 5.09 0.83
N LEU A 117 -0.60 4.78 2.02
CA LEU A 117 0.19 4.26 3.14
C LEU A 117 0.05 2.75 3.21
N THR A 118 1.15 2.01 3.41
CA THR A 118 1.12 0.54 3.44
C THR A 118 1.53 -0.06 4.80
N PRO A 119 1.00 0.39 5.95
CA PRO A 119 1.48 -0.08 7.25
C PRO A 119 1.23 -1.57 7.51
N ASN A 120 2.22 -2.24 8.10
CA ASN A 120 2.00 -3.49 8.82
C ASN A 120 1.29 -3.24 10.17
N HIS A 121 0.96 -4.30 10.90
CA HIS A 121 0.26 -4.20 12.18
C HIS A 121 0.92 -3.24 13.20
N VAL A 122 2.25 -3.27 13.32
CA VAL A 122 2.99 -2.42 14.28
C VAL A 122 3.04 -0.97 13.81
N GLU A 123 3.31 -0.75 12.53
CA GLU A 123 3.32 0.59 11.91
C GLU A 123 1.93 1.23 11.98
N PHE A 124 0.87 0.44 11.75
CA PHE A 124 -0.51 0.90 11.78
C PHE A 124 -0.89 1.40 13.17
N ARG A 125 -0.56 0.63 14.22
CA ARG A 125 -0.79 1.04 15.61
C ARG A 125 -0.12 2.39 15.90
N ARG A 126 1.16 2.53 15.52
CA ARG A 126 1.91 3.78 15.73
C ARG A 126 1.28 4.97 15.00
N LEU A 127 0.87 4.79 13.74
CA LEU A 127 0.18 5.83 12.98
C LEU A 127 -1.15 6.21 13.64
N ARG A 128 -1.92 5.23 14.09
CA ARG A 128 -3.20 5.46 14.74
C ARG A 128 -3.08 6.21 16.06
N GLU A 129 -2.12 5.82 16.89
CA GLU A 129 -1.78 6.53 18.13
C GLU A 129 -1.41 7.99 17.85
N ALA A 130 -0.60 8.24 16.81
CA ALA A 130 -0.17 9.59 16.44
C ALA A 130 -1.29 10.47 15.88
N VAL A 131 -2.22 9.90 15.10
CA VAL A 131 -3.22 10.67 14.34
C VAL A 131 -4.57 10.73 15.03
N VAL A 132 -5.08 9.59 15.49
CA VAL A 132 -6.44 9.44 16.04
C VAL A 132 -6.43 9.52 17.56
N ARG A 133 -5.32 9.13 18.21
CA ARG A 133 -5.17 9.06 19.67
C ARG A 133 -6.18 8.10 20.33
N ASP A 134 -6.48 6.99 19.65
CA ASP A 134 -7.39 5.94 20.11
C ASP A 134 -6.81 4.55 19.77
N ASP A 135 -7.06 3.55 20.62
CA ASP A 135 -6.61 2.16 20.51
C ASP A 135 -7.77 1.14 20.33
N GLY A 136 -9.03 1.58 20.38
CA GLY A 136 -10.22 0.71 20.24
C GLY A 136 -10.78 0.55 18.80
N GLY A 137 -11.77 -0.33 18.61
CA GLY A 137 -12.52 -0.48 17.35
C GLY A 137 -12.26 -1.78 16.58
N GLU A 138 -13.23 -2.21 15.77
CA GLU A 138 -13.04 -3.36 14.88
C GLU A 138 -12.02 -3.04 13.78
N ASP A 139 -11.33 -4.06 13.26
CA ASP A 139 -10.22 -3.89 12.31
C ASP A 139 -10.56 -3.01 11.08
N GLY A 140 -11.79 -3.11 10.57
CA GLY A 140 -12.30 -2.31 9.46
C GLY A 140 -12.59 -0.86 9.84
N GLU A 141 -13.23 -0.64 10.98
CA GLU A 141 -13.51 0.71 11.49
C GLU A 141 -12.21 1.45 11.83
N ALA A 142 -11.23 0.74 12.40
CA ALA A 142 -9.93 1.30 12.74
C ALA A 142 -9.18 1.81 11.49
N VAL A 143 -9.14 1.03 10.39
CA VAL A 143 -8.47 1.48 9.16
C VAL A 143 -9.23 2.62 8.47
N ARG A 144 -10.58 2.60 8.54
CA ARG A 144 -11.41 3.68 8.02
C ARG A 144 -11.17 4.98 8.78
N GLY A 145 -11.23 4.93 10.11
CA GLY A 145 -11.02 6.09 10.99
C GLY A 145 -9.63 6.71 10.84
N LEU A 146 -8.58 5.90 10.66
CA LEU A 146 -7.23 6.43 10.39
C LEU A 146 -7.20 7.19 9.05
N SER A 147 -7.78 6.62 7.99
CA SER A 147 -7.85 7.26 6.67
C SER A 147 -8.67 8.55 6.70
N GLU A 148 -9.82 8.55 7.38
CA GLU A 148 -10.65 9.73 7.62
C GLU A 148 -9.88 10.84 8.34
N ALA A 149 -9.18 10.51 9.43
CA ALA A 149 -8.39 11.47 10.22
C ALA A 149 -7.15 12.03 9.48
N LEU A 150 -6.69 11.30 8.47
CA LEU A 150 -5.68 11.76 7.50
C LEU A 150 -6.29 12.52 6.32
N GLY A 151 -7.59 12.79 6.29
CA GLY A 151 -8.25 13.55 5.23
C GLY A 151 -8.47 12.75 3.95
N GLY A 152 -8.76 11.45 4.05
CA GLY A 152 -9.06 10.57 2.91
C GLY A 152 -7.83 10.00 2.20
N VAL A 153 -6.67 10.00 2.87
CA VAL A 153 -5.46 9.31 2.38
C VAL A 153 -5.72 7.81 2.39
N THR A 154 -5.38 7.11 1.30
CA THR A 154 -5.63 5.66 1.24
C THR A 154 -4.68 4.91 2.18
N VAL A 155 -5.23 4.05 3.03
CA VAL A 155 -4.46 3.22 3.97
C VAL A 155 -4.67 1.75 3.64
N LEU A 156 -3.59 1.06 3.30
CA LEU A 156 -3.49 -0.39 3.11
C LEU A 156 -2.84 -0.99 4.35
N ARG A 157 -3.65 -1.51 5.28
CA ARG A 157 -3.17 -2.23 6.46
C ARG A 157 -2.87 -3.68 6.09
N LYS A 158 -1.59 -4.06 6.15
CA LYS A 158 -1.10 -5.41 5.86
C LYS A 158 -1.39 -6.35 7.03
N GLY A 159 -1.93 -7.54 6.76
CA GLY A 159 -2.33 -8.50 7.80
C GLY A 159 -2.53 -9.92 7.27
N GLU A 160 -3.21 -10.76 8.06
CA GLU A 160 -3.70 -12.07 7.59
C GLU A 160 -4.63 -11.87 6.38
N ARG A 161 -5.58 -10.94 6.54
CA ARG A 161 -6.31 -10.27 5.47
C ARG A 161 -5.82 -8.83 5.39
N ASP A 162 -5.62 -8.31 4.18
CA ASP A 162 -5.27 -6.91 4.03
C ASP A 162 -6.55 -6.08 3.99
N LEU A 163 -6.54 -4.93 4.66
CA LEU A 163 -7.66 -4.01 4.69
C LEU A 163 -7.24 -2.71 4.02
N VAL A 164 -8.03 -2.25 3.07
CA VAL A 164 -7.76 -1.02 2.31
C VAL A 164 -8.91 -0.06 2.52
N SER A 165 -8.62 1.19 2.91
CA SER A 165 -9.63 2.22 3.08
C SER A 165 -9.19 3.56 2.53
N ASP A 166 -10.13 4.27 1.91
CA ASP A 166 -10.02 5.68 1.49
C ASP A 166 -10.76 6.65 2.44
N GLY A 167 -11.22 6.12 3.58
CA GLY A 167 -11.93 6.87 4.61
C GLY A 167 -13.44 6.96 4.34
N ARG A 168 -13.93 6.29 3.29
CA ARG A 168 -15.37 6.18 3.02
C ARG A 168 -15.82 4.72 3.07
N GLN A 169 -15.00 3.84 2.52
CA GLN A 169 -15.27 2.41 2.45
C GLN A 169 -14.04 1.60 2.82
N VAL A 170 -14.27 0.32 3.15
CA VAL A 170 -13.21 -0.65 3.46
C VAL A 170 -13.33 -1.80 2.48
N LEU A 171 -12.24 -2.08 1.76
CA LEU A 171 -12.08 -3.28 0.95
C LEU A 171 -11.21 -4.28 1.70
N VAL A 172 -11.54 -5.56 1.58
CA VAL A 172 -10.81 -6.66 2.22
C VAL A 172 -10.16 -7.48 1.14
N CYS A 173 -8.83 -7.54 1.08
CA CYS A 173 -8.13 -8.52 0.24
C CYS A 173 -8.00 -9.84 1.02
N ASP A 174 -8.84 -10.80 0.66
CA ASP A 174 -8.88 -12.16 1.22
C ASP A 174 -8.22 -13.20 0.29
N GLN A 175 -7.50 -12.75 -0.74
CA GLN A 175 -6.73 -13.63 -1.61
C GLN A 175 -5.78 -14.49 -0.78
N GLU A 176 -5.74 -15.77 -1.11
CA GLU A 176 -4.85 -16.72 -0.46
C GLU A 176 -3.40 -16.32 -0.74
N GLY A 177 -2.65 -16.09 0.35
CA GLY A 177 -1.21 -15.88 0.32
C GLY A 177 -0.46 -17.15 0.72
N SER A 178 0.85 -17.04 0.92
CA SER A 178 1.61 -18.18 1.46
C SER A 178 1.70 -18.18 3.00
N LEU A 179 2.01 -19.35 3.55
CA LEU A 179 2.36 -19.51 4.97
C LEU A 179 3.78 -18.99 5.29
N ARG A 180 4.53 -18.49 4.30
CA ARG A 180 5.91 -18.04 4.44
C ARG A 180 6.00 -16.53 4.24
N ARG A 181 6.32 -15.82 5.31
CA ARG A 181 6.74 -14.42 5.22
C ARG A 181 8.26 -14.34 5.01
N CYS A 182 8.69 -14.03 3.80
CA CYS A 182 10.09 -13.71 3.51
C CYS A 182 10.36 -12.20 3.63
N GLY A 183 11.60 -11.83 3.97
CA GLY A 183 12.05 -10.44 3.87
C GLY A 183 11.97 -9.97 2.41
N GLY A 184 11.58 -8.72 2.18
CA GLY A 184 11.40 -8.14 0.84
C GLY A 184 9.99 -8.21 0.25
N GLN A 185 9.06 -8.93 0.88
CA GLN A 185 7.66 -9.00 0.40
C GLN A 185 6.95 -7.63 0.42
N GLY A 186 7.30 -6.76 1.38
CA GLY A 186 6.79 -5.39 1.44
C GLY A 186 7.25 -4.55 0.25
N ASP A 187 8.50 -4.73 -0.19
CA ASP A 187 9.07 -3.99 -1.32
C ASP A 187 8.38 -4.38 -2.64
N ILE A 188 8.05 -5.66 -2.82
CA ILE A 188 7.27 -6.15 -3.97
C ILE A 188 5.89 -5.49 -3.97
N LEU A 189 5.22 -5.41 -2.81
CA LEU A 189 3.93 -4.73 -2.68
C LEU A 189 4.05 -3.25 -3.01
N ALA A 190 5.03 -2.55 -2.44
CA ALA A 190 5.21 -1.11 -2.63
C ALA A 190 5.51 -0.76 -4.10
N GLY A 191 6.38 -1.53 -4.76
CA GLY A 191 6.69 -1.36 -6.18
C GLY A 191 5.49 -1.66 -7.08
N SER A 192 4.80 -2.79 -6.86
CA SER A 192 3.59 -3.14 -7.61
C SER A 192 2.48 -2.10 -7.44
N LEU A 193 2.31 -1.60 -6.22
CA LEU A 193 1.35 -0.54 -5.90
C LEU A 193 1.70 0.76 -6.61
N GLY A 194 2.98 1.14 -6.69
CA GLY A 194 3.39 2.33 -7.43
C GLY A 194 2.93 2.28 -8.89
N VAL A 195 3.18 1.16 -9.56
CA VAL A 195 2.76 0.94 -10.97
C VAL A 195 1.24 1.00 -11.11
N LEU A 196 0.51 0.22 -10.31
CA LEU A 196 -0.95 0.17 -10.36
C LEU A 196 -1.60 1.51 -9.98
N LEU A 197 -1.01 2.27 -9.06
CA LEU A 197 -1.50 3.59 -8.66
C LEU A 197 -1.44 4.57 -9.83
N HIS A 198 -0.31 4.61 -10.55
CA HIS A 198 -0.18 5.46 -11.72
C HIS A 198 -1.21 5.10 -12.79
N TRP A 199 -1.32 3.82 -13.14
CA TRP A 199 -2.29 3.33 -14.12
C TRP A 199 -3.74 3.63 -13.73
N ALA A 200 -4.11 3.40 -12.47
CA ALA A 200 -5.47 3.67 -11.99
C ALA A 200 -5.79 5.18 -12.07
N LEU A 201 -4.85 6.05 -11.70
CA LEU A 201 -5.03 7.50 -11.79
C LEU A 201 -5.15 7.96 -13.25
N LEU A 202 -4.37 7.39 -14.17
CA LEU A 202 -4.42 7.69 -15.59
C LEU A 202 -5.76 7.25 -16.23
N ALA A 203 -6.29 6.10 -15.82
CA ALA A 203 -7.55 5.58 -16.30
C ALA A 203 -8.76 6.44 -15.88
N GLY A 204 -8.65 7.12 -14.73
CA GLY A 204 -9.67 8.03 -14.22
C GLY A 204 -10.93 7.34 -13.68
N PRO A 205 -11.83 8.11 -13.06
CA PRO A 205 -12.97 7.58 -12.29
C PRO A 205 -14.03 6.83 -13.14
N GLN A 206 -14.03 7.06 -14.45
CA GLN A 206 -14.96 6.42 -15.39
C GLN A 206 -14.65 4.93 -15.56
N LYS A 207 -13.36 4.56 -15.54
CA LYS A 207 -12.92 3.17 -15.66
C LYS A 207 -12.88 2.43 -14.32
N THR A 208 -12.97 3.16 -13.19
CA THR A 208 -13.02 2.59 -11.84
C THR A 208 -14.44 2.40 -11.32
N ASN A 209 -15.46 2.59 -12.16
CA ASN A 209 -16.89 2.55 -11.80
C ASN A 209 -17.21 3.37 -10.54
N GLY A 210 -16.62 4.56 -10.41
CA GLY A 210 -16.83 5.46 -9.28
C GLY A 210 -16.03 5.13 -8.01
N SER A 211 -15.26 4.04 -7.99
CA SER A 211 -14.32 3.76 -6.90
C SER A 211 -13.09 4.67 -6.96
N SER A 212 -12.51 4.98 -5.80
CA SER A 212 -11.25 5.71 -5.70
C SER A 212 -10.13 4.96 -6.44
N PRO A 213 -9.39 5.59 -7.39
CA PRO A 213 -8.33 4.89 -8.11
C PRO A 213 -7.20 4.37 -7.19
N PRO A 214 -6.70 5.13 -6.20
CA PRO A 214 -5.74 4.60 -5.21
C PRO A 214 -6.26 3.39 -4.41
N LEU A 215 -7.56 3.35 -4.10
CA LEU A 215 -8.18 2.24 -3.39
C LEU A 215 -8.14 0.95 -4.22
N LEU A 216 -8.47 1.02 -5.51
CA LEU A 216 -8.40 -0.13 -6.42
C LEU A 216 -6.95 -0.55 -6.70
N ALA A 217 -6.04 0.41 -6.86
CA ALA A 217 -4.62 0.13 -7.04
C ALA A 217 -4.05 -0.64 -5.83
N ALA A 218 -4.37 -0.22 -4.61
CA ALA A 218 -3.98 -0.90 -3.37
C ALA A 218 -4.54 -2.32 -3.31
N LEU A 219 -5.82 -2.51 -3.64
CA LEU A 219 -6.44 -3.83 -3.69
C LEU A 219 -5.78 -4.76 -4.72
N GLY A 220 -5.51 -4.26 -5.94
CA GLY A 220 -4.82 -5.00 -7.00
C GLY A 220 -3.40 -5.38 -6.59
N ALA A 221 -2.66 -4.47 -5.95
CA ALA A 221 -1.31 -4.72 -5.49
C ALA A 221 -1.26 -5.79 -4.38
N CYS A 222 -2.23 -5.78 -3.46
CA CYS A 222 -2.41 -6.84 -2.46
C CYS A 222 -2.64 -8.20 -3.11
N ALA A 223 -3.59 -8.27 -4.05
CA ALA A 223 -3.94 -9.50 -4.74
C ALA A 223 -2.75 -10.06 -5.53
N LEU A 224 -2.04 -9.20 -6.27
CA LEU A 224 -0.84 -9.58 -7.01
C LEU A 224 0.26 -10.11 -6.07
N THR A 225 0.55 -9.39 -5.00
CA THR A 225 1.60 -9.79 -4.05
C THR A 225 1.27 -11.12 -3.37
N ARG A 226 0.00 -11.33 -2.98
CA ARG A 226 -0.47 -12.58 -2.38
C ARG A 226 -0.39 -13.74 -3.36
N ARG A 227 -0.81 -13.54 -4.61
CA ARG A 227 -0.72 -14.54 -5.67
C ARG A 227 0.73 -14.91 -5.98
N CYS A 228 1.65 -13.94 -6.07
CA CYS A 228 3.08 -14.19 -6.22
C CYS A 228 3.63 -15.02 -5.06
N SER A 229 3.25 -14.66 -3.83
CA SER A 229 3.67 -15.37 -2.63
C SER A 229 3.20 -16.82 -2.62
N LEU A 230 1.92 -17.06 -2.94
CA LEU A 230 1.34 -18.40 -3.03
C LEU A 230 2.05 -19.25 -4.07
N ARG A 231 2.22 -18.74 -5.29
CA ARG A 231 2.86 -19.45 -6.40
C ARG A 231 4.32 -19.80 -6.09
N ALA A 232 5.08 -18.86 -5.54
CA ALA A 232 6.46 -19.11 -5.14
C ALA A 232 6.51 -20.16 -4.02
N PHE A 233 5.60 -20.09 -3.05
CA PHE A 233 5.53 -21.07 -1.97
C PHE A 233 5.15 -22.47 -2.43
N GLN A 234 4.29 -22.62 -3.43
CA GLN A 234 3.98 -23.92 -4.02
C GLN A 234 5.23 -24.58 -4.66
N LYS A 235 6.16 -23.78 -5.17
CA LYS A 235 7.40 -24.26 -5.82
C LYS A 235 8.53 -24.50 -4.82
N HIS A 236 8.68 -23.63 -3.83
CA HIS A 236 9.86 -23.57 -2.96
C HIS A 236 9.56 -23.89 -1.49
N GLY A 237 8.29 -23.98 -1.11
CA GLY A 237 7.85 -24.25 0.26
C GLY A 237 8.50 -23.31 1.27
N ARG A 238 9.05 -23.88 2.35
CA ARG A 238 9.72 -23.10 3.41
C ARG A 238 10.96 -22.33 2.95
N ALA A 239 11.56 -22.71 1.82
CA ALA A 239 12.75 -22.05 1.26
C ALA A 239 12.42 -20.77 0.48
N THR A 240 11.13 -20.45 0.26
CA THR A 240 10.69 -19.27 -0.49
C THR A 240 11.33 -17.98 0.02
N THR A 241 11.86 -17.21 -0.92
CA THR A 241 12.46 -15.88 -0.78
C THR A 241 11.70 -14.84 -1.61
N ALA A 242 12.01 -13.55 -1.42
CA ALA A 242 11.44 -12.49 -2.23
C ALA A 242 11.85 -12.59 -3.71
N SER A 243 13.05 -13.06 -4.01
CA SER A 243 13.49 -13.28 -5.40
C SER A 243 12.63 -14.32 -6.11
N ASP A 244 12.22 -15.37 -5.40
CA ASP A 244 11.30 -16.37 -5.95
C ASP A 244 9.92 -15.76 -6.22
N MET A 245 9.45 -14.86 -5.34
CA MET A 245 8.21 -14.11 -5.57
C MET A 245 8.29 -13.17 -6.78
N VAL A 246 9.44 -12.52 -7.00
CA VAL A 246 9.66 -11.64 -8.17
C VAL A 246 9.53 -12.43 -9.47
N ALA A 247 10.02 -13.67 -9.51
CA ALA A 247 9.87 -14.54 -10.68
C ALA A 247 8.40 -14.89 -11.00
N GLU A 248 7.49 -14.78 -10.02
CA GLU A 248 6.06 -15.03 -10.20
C GLU A 248 5.25 -13.79 -10.59
N LEU A 249 5.84 -12.58 -10.64
CA LEU A 249 5.11 -11.35 -10.95
C LEU A 249 4.38 -11.42 -12.29
N GLY A 250 5.07 -11.78 -13.37
CA GLY A 250 4.48 -11.89 -14.70
C GLY A 250 3.33 -12.91 -14.77
N PRO A 251 3.57 -14.18 -14.37
CA PRO A 251 2.52 -15.20 -14.35
C PRO A 251 1.32 -14.84 -13.47
N ALA A 252 1.55 -14.30 -12.26
CA ALA A 252 0.47 -13.88 -11.36
C ALA A 252 -0.31 -12.69 -11.91
N PHE A 253 0.36 -11.76 -12.58
CA PHE A 253 -0.27 -10.61 -13.22
C PHE A 253 -1.21 -11.05 -14.33
N HIS A 254 -0.74 -11.93 -15.22
CA HIS A 254 -1.55 -12.47 -16.32
C HIS A 254 -2.80 -13.18 -15.79
N GLU A 255 -2.63 -14.03 -14.79
CA GLU A 255 -3.73 -14.77 -14.14
C GLU A 255 -4.77 -13.84 -13.51
N LEU A 256 -4.36 -12.74 -12.88
CA LEU A 256 -5.28 -11.85 -12.17
C LEU A 256 -5.96 -10.81 -13.06
N PHE A 257 -5.26 -10.31 -14.08
CA PHE A 257 -5.65 -9.09 -14.78
C PHE A 257 -5.85 -9.24 -16.29
N GLU A 258 -5.37 -10.33 -16.90
CA GLU A 258 -5.40 -10.52 -18.35
C GLU A 258 -6.15 -11.79 -18.81
N SER A 259 -6.69 -12.58 -17.87
CA SER A 259 -7.39 -13.86 -18.14
C SER A 259 -8.91 -13.83 -17.95
#